data_AF-A0A1M6PHR5-F1
#
_entry.id   AF-A0A1M6PHR5-F1
#
_cell.length_a   1.000
_cell.length_b   1.000
_cell.length_c   1.000
_cell.angle_alpha   90.00
_cell.angle_beta   90.00
_cell.angle_gamma   90.00
#
_symmetry.space_group_name_H-M   'P 1'
#
loop_
_entity.id
_entity.type
_entity.pdbx_description
1 polymer ?
#
loop_
_entity_poly.entity_id
_entity_poly.type
_entity_poly.pdbx_seq_one_letter_code
_entity_poly.pdbx_strand_id
1 'polypeptide(L)'
;MAKGKVMEFNSYGSKIRRTILYIAIIYTLITLVKQQITLSKIQNDIENYNIKIQALEEKNHEYRREIERLHDLEYIEYLARKELGLVRKGERVYIFSKQ
;
A
#
# COMPACT_ATOMS: atom_id res chain seq x y z
N MET A 1 61.46 19.42 -54.96
CA MET A 1 60.24 18.60 -54.87
C MET A 1 60.09 18.10 -53.44
N ALA A 2 59.02 18.49 -52.74
CA ALA A 2 58.62 17.86 -51.47
C ALA A 2 57.09 17.97 -51.35
N LYS A 3 56.38 16.86 -51.57
CA LYS A 3 54.94 16.77 -51.29
C LYS A 3 54.78 16.41 -49.82
N GLY A 4 54.46 17.40 -49.00
CA GLY A 4 54.07 17.19 -47.60
C GLY A 4 52.73 16.46 -47.52
N LYS A 5 52.71 15.32 -46.83
CA LYS A 5 51.52 14.54 -46.52
C LYS A 5 50.67 15.33 -45.51
N VAL A 6 49.52 15.84 -45.95
CA VAL A 6 48.54 16.44 -45.03
C VAL A 6 47.96 15.34 -44.15
N MET A 7 48.19 15.47 -42.84
CA MET A 7 47.71 14.55 -41.82
C MET A 7 46.30 15.00 -41.41
N GLU A 8 45.25 14.24 -41.72
CA GLU A 8 43.87 14.61 -41.44
C GLU A 8 43.53 14.48 -39.94
N PHE A 9 43.47 15.61 -39.23
CA PHE A 9 43.31 15.67 -37.77
C PHE A 9 41.89 15.98 -37.25
N ASN A 10 40.82 15.90 -38.06
CA ASN A 10 39.48 16.34 -37.63
C ASN A 10 38.41 15.22 -37.48
N SER A 11 38.81 13.95 -37.48
CA SER A 11 37.85 12.82 -37.38
C SER A 11 37.53 12.39 -35.95
N TYR A 12 38.36 12.76 -34.97
CA TYR A 12 38.28 12.17 -33.61
C TYR A 12 37.17 12.80 -32.74
N GLY A 13 36.96 14.11 -32.82
CA GLY A 13 35.96 14.83 -32.02
C GLY A 13 34.49 14.55 -32.42
N SER A 14 34.23 14.20 -33.69
CA SER A 14 32.89 13.78 -34.14
C SER A 14 32.56 12.35 -33.70
N LYS A 15 33.55 11.45 -33.68
CA LYS A 15 33.39 10.08 -33.17
C LYS A 15 33.09 10.06 -31.67
N ILE A 16 33.83 10.83 -30.86
CA ILE A 16 33.59 10.93 -29.41
C ILE A 16 32.19 11.46 -29.11
N ARG A 17 31.74 12.53 -29.80
CA ARG A 17 30.38 13.06 -29.63
C ARG A 17 29.31 12.02 -29.95
N ARG A 18 29.48 11.25 -31.02
CA ARG A 18 28.57 10.14 -31.36
C ARG A 18 28.56 9.06 -30.29
N THR A 19 29.72 8.67 -29.77
CA THR A 19 29.81 7.66 -28.70
C THR A 19 29.10 8.11 -27.42
N ILE A 20 29.26 9.38 -27.01
CA ILE A 20 28.56 9.92 -25.83
C ILE A 20 27.03 9.90 -26.04
N LEU A 21 26.56 10.29 -27.23
CA LEU A 21 25.14 10.23 -27.57
C LEU A 21 24.59 8.80 -27.52
N TYR A 22 25.34 7.82 -28.04
CA TYR A 22 24.93 6.41 -27.94
C TYR A 22 24.82 5.93 -26.50
N ILE A 23 25.78 6.28 -25.64
CA ILE A 23 25.73 5.92 -24.21
C ILE A 23 24.53 6.58 -23.53
N ALA A 24 24.26 7.86 -23.81
CA ALA A 24 23.11 8.57 -23.27
C ALA A 24 21.79 7.92 -23.67
N ILE A 25 21.65 7.51 -24.94
CA ILE A 25 20.46 6.80 -25.44
C ILE A 25 20.30 5.44 -24.75
N ILE A 26 21.37 4.67 -24.59
CA ILE A 26 21.31 3.37 -23.90
C ILE A 26 20.88 3.57 -22.44
N TYR A 27 21.44 4.56 -21.75
CA TYR A 27 21.08 4.88 -20.38
C TYR A 27 19.61 5.27 -20.22
N THR A 28 19.09 6.12 -21.13
CA THR A 28 17.68 6.52 -21.08
C THR A 28 16.76 5.33 -21.38
N LEU A 29 17.09 4.47 -22.34
CA LEU A 29 16.33 3.26 -22.64
C LEU A 29 16.22 2.33 -21.43
N ILE A 30 17.34 2.06 -20.75
CA ILE A 30 17.36 1.24 -19.52
C ILE A 30 16.49 1.88 -18.42
N THR A 31 16.57 3.20 -18.27
CA THR A 31 15.80 3.93 -17.26
C THR A 31 14.29 3.87 -17.55
N LEU A 32 13.88 4.04 -18.81
CA LEU A 32 12.49 3.95 -19.23
C LEU A 32 11.90 2.56 -18.98
N VAL A 33 12.64 1.49 -19.28
CA VAL A 33 12.18 0.12 -18.99
C VAL A 33 11.96 -0.10 -17.49
N LYS A 34 12.89 0.37 -16.65
CA LYS A 34 12.75 0.29 -15.19
C LYS A 34 11.53 1.08 -14.71
N GLN A 35 11.33 2.29 -15.23
CA GLN A 35 10.17 3.13 -14.89
C GLN A 35 8.85 2.46 -15.28
N GLN A 36 8.78 1.82 -16.44
CA GLN A 36 7.57 1.11 -16.89
C GLN A 36 7.19 -0.05 -15.94
N ILE A 37 8.18 -0.82 -15.48
CA ILE A 37 7.96 -1.90 -14.50
C ILE A 37 7.48 -1.33 -13.17
N THR A 38 8.10 -0.26 -12.68
CA THR A 38 7.70 0.40 -11.42
C THR A 38 6.29 0.94 -11.49
N LEU A 39 5.90 1.59 -12.59
CA LEU A 39 4.55 2.10 -12.78
C LEU A 39 3.51 0.97 -12.77
N SER A 40 3.80 -0.15 -13.43
CA SER A 40 2.91 -1.31 -13.41
C SER A 40 2.75 -1.89 -11.99
N LYS A 41 3.84 -1.98 -11.22
CA LYS A 41 3.77 -2.43 -9.82
C LYS A 41 2.91 -1.49 -8.96
N ILE A 42 3.13 -0.18 -9.07
CA ILE A 42 2.37 0.82 -8.31
C ILE A 42 0.87 0.74 -8.64
N GLN A 43 0.51 0.55 -9.92
CA GLN A 43 -0.89 0.39 -10.31
C GLN A 43 -1.53 -0.86 -9.67
N ASN A 44 -0.83 -1.99 -9.70
CA ASN A 44 -1.29 -3.21 -9.04
C ASN A 44 -1.43 -3.02 -7.51
N ASP A 45 -0.49 -2.31 -6.89
CA ASP A 45 -0.56 -2.01 -5.47
C ASP A 45 -1.77 -1.14 -5.12
N ILE A 46 -2.05 -0.11 -5.93
CA ILE A 46 -3.24 0.74 -5.79
C ILE A 46 -4.53 -0.10 -5.86
N GLU A 47 -4.64 -0.99 -6.85
CA GLU A 47 -5.80 -1.87 -6.98
C GLU A 47 -5.97 -2.77 -5.74
N ASN A 48 -4.87 -3.39 -5.28
CA ASN A 48 -4.88 -4.20 -4.07
C ASN A 48 -5.27 -3.42 -2.81
N TYR A 49 -4.81 -2.17 -2.67
CA TYR A 49 -5.21 -1.32 -1.54
C TYR A 49 -6.67 -0.91 -1.63
N ASN A 50 -7.18 -0.60 -2.82
CA ASN A 50 -8.60 -0.29 -3.00
C ASN A 50 -9.51 -1.47 -2.64
N ILE A 51 -9.14 -2.69 -3.03
CA ILE A 51 -9.86 -3.91 -2.63
C ILE A 51 -9.86 -4.06 -1.10
N LYS A 52 -8.72 -3.82 -0.45
CA LYS A 52 -8.62 -3.88 1.02
C LYS A 52 -9.48 -2.81 1.69
N ILE A 53 -9.52 -1.59 1.16
CA ILE A 53 -10.35 -0.49 1.66
C ILE A 53 -11.82 -0.88 1.56
N GLN A 54 -12.28 -1.34 0.39
CA GLN A 54 -13.67 -1.79 0.22
C GLN A 54 -14.05 -2.91 1.19
N ALA A 55 -13.19 -3.91 1.36
CA ALA A 55 -13.44 -5.01 2.29
C ALA A 55 -13.51 -4.53 3.76
N LEU A 56 -12.71 -3.52 4.13
CA LEU A 56 -12.76 -2.91 5.46
C LEU A 56 -13.99 -2.04 5.66
N GLU A 57 -14.39 -1.28 4.64
CA GLU A 57 -15.62 -0.48 4.65
C GLU A 57 -16.85 -1.36 4.80
N GLU A 58 -16.93 -2.46 4.04
CA GLU A 58 -18.03 -3.42 4.13
C GLU A 58 -18.14 -4.04 5.53
N LYS A 59 -17.01 -4.46 6.12
CA LYS A 59 -16.97 -4.96 7.51
C LYS A 59 -17.38 -3.88 8.50
N ASN A 60 -16.94 -2.64 8.32
CA ASN A 60 -17.34 -1.52 9.18
C ASN A 60 -18.86 -1.28 9.11
N HIS A 61 -19.43 -1.32 7.90
CA HIS A 61 -20.87 -1.24 7.71
C HIS A 61 -21.62 -2.41 8.37
N GLU A 62 -21.09 -3.63 8.30
CA GLU A 62 -21.65 -4.79 8.99
C GLU A 62 -21.65 -4.62 10.51
N TYR A 63 -20.51 -4.23 11.09
CA TYR A 63 -20.40 -3.97 12.53
C TYR A 63 -21.29 -2.81 12.97
N ARG A 64 -21.44 -1.76 12.16
CA ARG A 64 -22.36 -0.65 12.47
C ARG A 64 -23.81 -1.11 12.50
N ARG A 65 -24.24 -1.93 11.54
CA ARG A 65 -25.58 -2.54 11.56
C ARG A 65 -25.77 -3.45 12.76
N GLU A 66 -24.73 -4.18 13.15
CA GLU A 66 -24.77 -4.99 14.37
C GLU A 66 -24.93 -4.12 15.61
N ILE A 67 -24.14 -3.06 15.75
CA ILE A 67 -24.24 -2.09 16.84
C ILE A 67 -25.63 -1.42 16.87
N GLU A 68 -26.17 -1.00 15.72
CA GLU A 68 -27.52 -0.43 15.61
C GLU A 68 -28.62 -1.40 16.05
N ARG A 69 -28.46 -2.71 15.80
CA ARG A 69 -29.35 -3.76 16.35
C ARG A 69 -29.18 -3.94 17.86
N LEU A 70 -28.00 -3.63 18.41
CA LEU A 70 -27.66 -3.77 19.83
C LEU A 70 -27.91 -2.50 20.66
N HIS A 71 -28.31 -1.39 20.03
CA HIS A 71 -28.67 -0.12 20.67
C HIS A 71 -30.07 -0.13 21.33
N ASP A 72 -30.72 -1.30 21.48
CA ASP A 72 -31.84 -1.46 22.42
C ASP A 72 -31.29 -1.41 23.86
N LEU A 73 -31.69 -0.41 24.63
CA LEU A 73 -31.03 0.02 25.88
C LEU A 73 -30.84 -1.11 26.91
N GLU A 74 -31.74 -2.09 26.91
CA GLU A 74 -31.69 -3.27 27.78
C GLU A 74 -30.48 -4.16 27.49
N TYR A 75 -30.03 -4.24 26.24
CA TYR A 75 -28.92 -5.08 25.83
C TYR A 75 -27.57 -4.51 26.28
N ILE A 76 -27.42 -3.19 26.24
CA ILE A 76 -26.24 -2.48 26.75
C ILE A 76 -26.13 -2.65 28.27
N GLU A 77 -27.26 -2.57 28.99
CA GLU A 77 -27.28 -2.77 30.45
C GLU A 77 -26.92 -4.21 30.84
N TYR A 78 -27.38 -5.20 30.07
CA TYR A 78 -27.02 -6.60 30.26
C TYR A 78 -25.52 -6.87 30.02
N LEU A 79 -24.97 -6.35 28.92
CA LEU A 79 -23.56 -6.55 28.56
C LEU A 79 -22.62 -5.91 29.59
N ALA A 80 -22.96 -4.71 30.08
CA ALA A 80 -22.22 -4.05 31.15
C ALA A 80 -22.26 -4.83 32.48
N ARG A 81 -23.39 -5.47 32.82
CA ARG A 81 -23.51 -6.30 34.03
C ARG A 81 -22.65 -7.55 33.98
N LYS A 82 -22.54 -8.18 32.81
CA LYS A 82 -21.76 -9.42 32.63
C LYS A 82 -20.26 -9.17 32.66
N GLU A 83 -19.78 -8.15 31.96
CA GLU A 83 -18.34 -7.84 31.86
C GLU A 83 -17.80 -7.18 33.14
N LEU A 84 -18.64 -6.45 33.89
CA LEU A 84 -18.26 -5.80 35.16
C LEU A 84 -18.68 -6.61 36.40
N GLY A 85 -19.36 -7.74 36.23
CA GLY A 85 -19.86 -8.58 37.34
C GLY A 85 -20.89 -7.90 38.23
N LEU A 86 -21.67 -6.96 37.69
CA LEU A 86 -22.63 -6.15 38.44
C LEU A 86 -24.02 -6.81 38.46
N VAL A 87 -24.73 -6.77 39.58
CA VAL A 87 -26.09 -7.34 39.76
C VAL A 87 -27.13 -6.24 40.01
N ARG A 88 -28.40 -6.49 39.64
CA ARG A 88 -29.47 -5.50 39.78
C ARG A 88 -29.78 -5.26 41.26
N LYS A 89 -30.16 -4.03 41.62
CA LYS A 89 -30.49 -3.65 43.01
C LYS A 89 -31.70 -4.46 43.50
N GLY A 90 -31.46 -5.52 44.27
CA GLY A 90 -32.50 -6.41 44.81
C GLY A 90 -32.30 -7.92 44.56
N GLU A 91 -31.31 -8.33 43.76
CA GLU A 91 -30.99 -9.75 43.54
C GLU A 91 -29.97 -10.29 44.57
N ARG A 92 -30.16 -11.53 45.06
CA ARG A 92 -29.22 -12.23 45.96
C ARG A 92 -28.48 -13.33 45.19
N VAL A 93 -27.15 -13.24 45.14
CA VAL A 93 -26.29 -14.22 44.47
C VAL A 93 -26.05 -15.41 45.41
N TYR A 94 -26.41 -16.62 44.96
CA TYR A 94 -26.04 -17.87 45.63
C TYR A 94 -24.83 -18.48 44.94
N ILE A 95 -23.69 -18.49 45.64
CA ILE A 95 -22.45 -19.13 45.17
C ILE A 95 -22.40 -20.51 45.82
N PHE A 96 -22.65 -21.57 45.06
CA PHE A 96 -22.47 -22.93 45.53
C PHE A 96 -21.00 -23.35 45.30
N SER A 97 -20.22 -23.34 46.38
CA SER A 97 -18.92 -24.00 46.43
C SER A 97 -19.15 -25.51 46.30
N LYS A 98 -18.67 -26.13 45.22
CA LYS A 98 -18.74 -27.58 45.02
C LYS A 98 -17.55 -28.21 45.77
N GLN A 99 -17.85 -29.12 46.70
CA GLN A 99 -16.88 -29.96 47.43
C GLN A 99 -15.97 -30.75 46.49
#